data_AF-A0A7C4FPQ8-F1
#
_entry.id   AF-A0A7C4FPQ8-F1
#
_cell.length_a   1.000
_cell.length_b   1.000
_cell.length_c   1.000
_cell.angle_alpha   90.00
_cell.angle_beta   90.00
_cell.angle_gamma   90.00
#
_symmetry.space_group_name_H-M   'P 1'
#
loop_
_entity.id
_entity.type
_entity.pdbx_description
1 polymer ?
#
loop_
_entity_poly.entity_id
_entity_poly.type
_entity_poly.pdbx_seq_one_letter_code
_entity_poly.pdbx_strand_id
1 'polypeptide(L)'
;MDRALASGAFRIERDVKEDLVGLLKDFEEYLKVERQLKDPTVYRHLLEIKRFIQFLGFHPLKATKMDIRRYLKTLINKPAWTYANILKALRIFYREFLGKGEV
;
A
#
# COMPACT_ATOMS: atom_id res chain seq x y z
N MET A 1 -23.45 -26.89 1.17
CA MET A 1 -22.54 -25.76 0.83
C MET A 1 -21.36 -26.35 0.09
N ASP A 2 -21.15 -25.88 -1.14
CA ASP A 2 -20.31 -26.52 -2.15
C ASP A 2 -18.81 -26.37 -1.87
N ARG A 3 -18.08 -27.51 -1.79
CA ARG A 3 -16.62 -27.55 -1.51
C ARG A 3 -15.79 -26.93 -2.65
N ALA A 4 -16.33 -26.86 -3.87
CA ALA A 4 -15.64 -26.26 -5.01
C ALA A 4 -15.57 -24.73 -4.92
N LEU A 5 -16.59 -24.07 -4.36
CA LEU A 5 -16.59 -22.61 -4.16
C LEU A 5 -15.58 -22.20 -3.07
N ALA A 6 -15.43 -23.01 -2.02
CA ALA A 6 -14.46 -22.76 -0.94
C ALA A 6 -13.01 -22.94 -1.39
N SER A 7 -12.71 -23.93 -2.26
CA SER A 7 -11.35 -24.13 -2.78
C SER A 7 -10.93 -23.05 -3.76
N GLY A 8 -11.86 -22.55 -4.58
CA GLY A 8 -11.66 -21.41 -5.47
C GLY A 8 -11.38 -20.11 -4.73
N ALA A 9 -12.20 -19.78 -3.73
CA ALA A 9 -12.02 -18.58 -2.90
C ALA A 9 -10.67 -18.59 -2.16
N PHE A 10 -10.28 -19.73 -1.58
CA PHE A 10 -8.99 -19.86 -0.90
C PHE A 10 -7.79 -19.69 -1.83
N ARG A 11 -7.89 -20.19 -3.07
CA ARG A 11 -6.84 -20.00 -4.09
C ARG A 11 -6.71 -18.52 -4.47
N ILE A 12 -7.83 -17.84 -4.72
CA ILE A 12 -7.85 -16.42 -5.05
C ILE A 12 -7.25 -15.57 -3.92
N GLU A 13 -7.61 -15.85 -2.66
CA GLU A 13 -7.05 -15.13 -1.50
C GLU A 13 -5.53 -15.32 -1.38
N ARG A 14 -5.04 -16.53 -1.65
CA ARG A 14 -3.60 -16.81 -1.68
C ARG A 14 -2.91 -16.03 -2.80
N ASP A 15 -3.43 -16.10 -4.02
CA ASP A 15 -2.82 -15.47 -5.19
C ASP A 15 -2.74 -13.95 -4.98
N VAL A 16 -3.80 -13.32 -4.44
CA VAL A 16 -3.80 -11.89 -4.07
C VAL A 16 -2.75 -11.59 -2.99
N LYS A 17 -2.59 -12.48 -2.02
CA LYS A 17 -1.58 -12.28 -0.96
C LYS A 17 -0.16 -12.37 -1.50
N GLU A 18 0.11 -13.31 -2.41
CA GLU A 18 1.42 -13.46 -3.07
C GLU A 18 1.74 -12.24 -3.93
N ASP A 19 0.77 -11.73 -4.69
CA ASP A 19 0.86 -10.51 -5.49
C ASP A 19 1.19 -9.28 -4.61
N LEU A 20 0.51 -9.11 -3.47
CA LEU A 20 0.82 -8.03 -2.51
C LEU A 20 2.23 -8.13 -1.92
N VAL A 21 2.73 -9.35 -1.70
CA VAL A 21 4.11 -9.55 -1.21
C VAL A 21 5.10 -9.16 -2.29
N GLY A 22 4.86 -9.53 -3.56
CA GLY A 22 5.66 -9.08 -4.69
C GLY A 22 5.69 -7.56 -4.80
N LEU A 23 4.51 -6.93 -4.83
CA LEU A 23 4.39 -5.48 -4.94
C LEU A 23 5.14 -4.71 -3.83
N LEU A 24 5.11 -5.22 -2.60
CA LEU A 24 5.83 -4.59 -1.48
C LEU A 24 7.35 -4.78 -1.57
N LYS A 25 7.83 -5.90 -2.14
CA LYS A 25 9.26 -6.12 -2.40
C LYS A 25 9.76 -5.21 -3.51
N ASP A 26 9.01 -5.10 -4.60
CA ASP A 26 9.35 -4.20 -5.71
C ASP A 26 9.38 -2.75 -5.24
N PHE A 27 8.42 -2.35 -4.39
CA PHE A 27 8.42 -1.02 -3.79
C PHE A 27 9.61 -0.81 -2.86
N GLU A 28 10.01 -1.82 -2.07
CA GLU A 28 11.21 -1.75 -1.24
C GLU A 28 12.48 -1.56 -2.08
N GLU A 29 12.61 -2.32 -3.17
CA GLU A 29 13.73 -2.22 -4.10
C GLU A 29 13.78 -0.85 -4.77
N TYR A 30 12.66 -0.34 -5.26
CA TYR A 30 12.53 1.02 -5.77
C TYR A 30 13.04 2.07 -4.76
N LEU A 31 12.64 1.97 -3.48
CA LEU A 31 13.07 2.92 -2.45
C LEU A 31 14.58 2.84 -2.17
N LYS A 32 15.18 1.65 -2.26
CA LYS A 32 16.60 1.41 -1.99
C LYS A 32 17.49 1.74 -3.18
N VAL A 33 17.12 1.34 -4.38
CA VAL A 33 17.95 1.43 -5.59
C VAL A 33 17.74 2.77 -6.28
N GLU A 34 16.50 3.08 -6.66
CA GLU A 34 16.20 4.27 -7.46
C GLU A 34 16.20 5.54 -6.60
N ARG A 35 15.67 5.44 -5.38
CA ARG A 35 15.57 6.58 -4.46
C ARG A 35 16.73 6.68 -3.46
N GLN A 36 17.56 5.65 -3.35
CA GLN A 36 18.72 5.59 -2.46
C GLN A 36 18.40 6.01 -1.02
N LEU A 37 17.23 5.63 -0.51
CA LEU A 37 16.82 5.95 0.85
C LEU A 37 17.52 5.05 1.86
N LYS A 38 17.81 5.60 3.04
CA LYS A 38 18.33 4.83 4.18
C LYS A 38 17.28 3.87 4.72
N ASP A 39 17.74 2.73 5.23
CA ASP A 39 16.87 1.65 5.76
C ASP A 39 15.76 2.11 6.72
N PRO A 40 15.99 3.03 7.68
CA PRO A 40 14.91 3.50 8.56
C PRO A 40 13.77 4.19 7.80
N THR A 41 14.11 4.93 6.74
CA THR A 41 13.14 5.62 5.88
C THR A 41 12.41 4.62 4.98
N VAL A 42 13.12 3.63 4.43
CA VAL A 42 12.52 2.53 3.66
C VAL A 42 11.51 1.77 4.52
N TYR A 43 11.91 1.36 5.72
CA TYR A 43 11.03 0.68 6.68
C TYR A 43 9.78 1.52 6.98
N ARG A 44 9.95 2.82 7.20
CA ARG A 44 8.83 3.73 7.47
C ARG A 44 7.84 3.77 6.31
N HIS A 45 8.32 3.89 5.07
CA HIS A 45 7.46 3.87 3.90
C HIS A 45 6.71 2.54 3.75
N LEU A 46 7.41 1.42 3.87
CA LEU A 46 6.79 0.09 3.80
C LEU A 46 5.72 -0.10 4.87
N LEU A 47 5.97 0.35 6.09
CA LEU A 47 5.02 0.26 7.19
C LEU A 47 3.73 1.03 6.88
N GLU A 48 3.82 2.27 6.40
CA GLU A 48 2.63 3.06 6.10
C GLU A 48 1.85 2.51 4.89
N ILE A 49 2.53 1.97 3.87
CA ILE A 49 1.86 1.32 2.74
C ILE A 49 1.19 0.00 3.15
N LYS A 50 1.83 -0.81 4.00
CA LYS A 50 1.22 -2.04 4.55
C LYS A 50 -0.07 -1.72 5.32
N ARG A 51 -0.05 -0.69 6.18
CA ARG A 51 -1.25 -0.25 6.93
C ARG A 51 -2.36 0.22 6.00
N PHE A 52 -2.00 0.95 4.95
CA PHE A 52 -2.98 1.41 3.98
C PHE A 52 -3.60 0.23 3.18
N ILE A 53 -2.81 -0.74 2.73
CA ILE A 53 -3.32 -1.95 2.06
C ILE A 53 -4.26 -2.73 2.98
N GLN A 54 -3.91 -2.87 4.26
CA GLN A 54 -4.76 -3.49 5.26
C GLN A 54 -6.09 -2.74 5.44
N PHE A 55 -6.05 -1.40 5.44
CA PHE A 55 -7.25 -0.58 5.49
C PHE A 55 -8.15 -0.76 4.27
N LEU A 56 -7.59 -0.89 3.06
CA LEU A 56 -8.37 -1.11 1.85
C LEU A 56 -9.12 -2.44 1.89
N GLY A 57 -8.48 -3.50 2.37
CA GLY A 57 -9.01 -4.87 2.28
C GLY A 57 -9.05 -5.43 0.86
N PHE A 58 -8.42 -4.74 -0.11
CA PHE A 58 -8.30 -5.17 -1.50
C PHE A 58 -7.01 -4.63 -2.13
N HIS A 59 -6.73 -5.04 -3.36
CA HIS A 59 -5.49 -4.72 -4.06
C HIS A 59 -5.31 -3.19 -4.28
N PRO A 60 -4.18 -2.58 -3.87
CA PRO A 60 -3.99 -1.12 -3.92
C PRO A 60 -3.98 -0.53 -5.32
N LEU A 61 -3.71 -1.33 -6.37
CA LEU A 61 -3.85 -0.86 -7.76
C LEU A 61 -5.29 -0.49 -8.14
N LYS A 62 -6.28 -1.01 -7.42
CA LYS A 62 -7.71 -0.70 -7.62
C LYS A 62 -8.19 0.50 -6.79
N ALA A 63 -7.34 1.05 -5.91
CA ALA A 63 -7.74 2.16 -5.05
C ALA A 63 -7.99 3.44 -5.86
N THR A 64 -8.97 4.20 -5.41
CA THR A 64 -9.37 5.48 -5.99
C THR A 64 -8.95 6.66 -5.12
N LYS A 65 -9.08 7.88 -5.66
CA LYS A 65 -8.96 9.14 -4.91
C LYS A 65 -9.85 9.15 -3.65
N MET A 66 -11.04 8.55 -3.74
CA MET A 66 -11.98 8.47 -2.62
C MET A 66 -11.51 7.54 -1.51
N ASP A 67 -10.86 6.42 -1.85
CA ASP A 67 -10.34 5.48 -0.86
C ASP A 67 -9.15 6.08 -0.11
N ILE A 68 -8.26 6.78 -0.81
CA ILE A 68 -7.17 7.54 -0.20
C ILE A 68 -7.73 8.61 0.74
N ARG A 69 -8.74 9.39 0.30
CA ARG A 69 -9.39 10.39 1.15
C ARG A 69 -10.05 9.77 2.38
N ARG A 70 -10.68 8.60 2.24
CA ARG A 70 -11.30 7.87 3.36
C ARG A 70 -10.24 7.43 4.36
N TYR A 71 -9.11 6.91 3.89
CA TYR A 71 -7.98 6.55 4.76
C TYR A 71 -7.44 7.76 5.53
N LEU A 72 -7.16 8.87 4.83
CA LEU A 72 -6.65 10.10 5.43
C LEU A 72 -7.62 10.70 6.47
N LYS A 73 -8.94 10.59 6.26
CA LYS A 73 -9.94 11.00 7.27
C LYS A 73 -9.80 10.24 8.59
N THR A 74 -9.36 8.97 8.57
CA THR A 74 -9.14 8.20 9.81
C THR A 74 -7.91 8.69 10.60
N LEU A 75 -7.08 9.53 9.99
CA LEU A 75 -5.80 9.99 10.53
C LEU A 75 -5.80 11.49 10.90
N ILE A 76 -6.93 12.19 10.76
CA ILE A 76 -7.00 13.65 10.93
C ILE A 76 -6.59 14.14 12.33
N ASN A 77 -6.79 13.30 13.35
CA ASN A 77 -6.43 13.59 14.74
C ASN A 77 -5.01 13.14 15.12
N LYS A 78 -4.22 12.62 14.17
CA LYS A 78 -2.82 12.26 14.42
C LYS A 78 -1.95 13.52 14.44
N PRO A 79 -0.78 13.49 15.11
CA PRO A 79 0.18 14.59 15.05
C PRO A 79 0.53 14.95 13.61
N ALA A 80 0.69 16.24 13.32
CA ALA A 80 0.95 16.75 11.97
C ALA A 80 2.13 16.04 11.28
N TRP A 81 3.22 15.77 12.03
CA TRP A 81 4.39 15.05 11.52
C TRP A 81 4.07 13.59 11.14
N THR A 82 3.16 12.92 11.87
CA THR A 82 2.70 11.57 11.53
C THR A 82 1.87 11.59 10.25
N TYR A 83 0.92 12.53 10.16
CA TYR A 83 0.09 12.70 8.97
C TYR A 83 0.93 13.00 7.72
N ALA A 84 1.91 13.91 7.83
CA ALA A 84 2.82 14.25 6.75
C ALA A 84 3.64 13.05 6.26
N ASN A 85 4.14 12.21 7.18
CA ASN A 85 4.88 10.99 6.83
C ASN A 85 4.02 9.98 6.07
N ILE A 86 2.76 9.79 6.50
CA ILE A 86 1.82 8.90 5.82
C ILE A 86 1.51 9.43 4.42
N LEU A 87 1.20 10.73 4.29
CA LEU A 87 0.93 11.35 3.00
C LEU A 87 2.14 11.26 2.06
N LYS A 88 3.36 11.42 2.58
CA LYS A 88 4.60 11.26 1.82
C LYS A 88 4.77 9.83 1.30
N ALA A 89 4.50 8.82 2.13
CA ALA A 89 4.56 7.43 1.71
C ALA A 89 3.55 7.13 0.60
N LEU A 90 2.29 7.57 0.75
CA LEU A 90 1.24 7.38 -0.24
C LEU A 90 1.60 8.04 -1.58
N ARG A 91 2.15 9.26 -1.54
CA ARG A 91 2.58 10.00 -2.73
C ARG A 91 3.69 9.28 -3.46
N ILE A 92 4.73 8.85 -2.75
CA ILE A 92 5.85 8.11 -3.37
C ILE A 92 5.33 6.81 -3.99
N PHE A 93 4.50 6.07 -3.27
CA PHE A 93 3.95 4.81 -3.75
C PHE A 93 3.08 4.98 -5.01
N TYR A 94 2.06 5.85 -4.98
CA TYR A 94 1.14 5.98 -6.11
C TYR A 94 1.71 6.76 -7.29
N ARG A 95 2.37 7.88 -7.00
CA ARG A 95 2.78 8.81 -8.06
C ARG A 95 4.11 8.43 -8.66
N GLU A 96 5.07 8.06 -7.83
CA GLU A 96 6.47 7.93 -8.25
C GLU A 96 6.82 6.47 -8.56
N PHE A 97 6.37 5.52 -7.75
CA PHE A 97 6.58 4.09 -7.99
C PHE A 97 5.58 3.50 -8.99
N LEU A 98 4.27 3.66 -8.76
CA LEU A 98 3.24 3.10 -9.65
C LEU A 98 3.01 3.92 -10.92
N GLY A 99 3.66 5.07 -11.07
CA GLY A 99 3.50 5.96 -12.23
C GLY A 99 2.07 6.47 -12.43
N LYS A 100 1.19 6.38 -11.42
CA LYS A 100 -0.15 6.95 -11.48
C LYS A 100 -0.03 8.45 -11.23
N GLY A 101 0.03 9.25 -12.30
CA GLY A 101 0.00 10.72 -12.22
C GLY A 101 -1.13 11.24 -11.30
N GLU A 102 -1.06 12.52 -10.89
CA GLU A 102 -1.83 13.09 -9.75
C GLU A 102 -3.21 12.44 -9.49
N VAL A 103 -3.21 11.49 -8.55
CA VAL A 103 -4.39 10.98 -7.85
C VAL A 103 -4.84 12.05 -6.87
#